data_AF-H6BD22-F1
#
_entry.id   AF-H6BD22-F1
#
_cell.length_a   1.000
_cell.length_b   1.000
_cell.length_c   1.000
_cell.angle_alpha   90.00
_cell.angle_beta   90.00
_cell.angle_gamma   90.00
#
_symmetry.space_group_name_H-M   'P 1'
#
loop_
_entity.id
_entity.type
_entity.pdbx_description
1 polymer ?
#
loop_
_entity_poly.entity_id
_entity_poly.type
_entity_poly.pdbx_seq_one_letter_code
_entity_poly.pdbx_strand_id
1 'polypeptide(L)'
;PRAIDEPNMYDTIRVHAEFSTADDFSKGPEFSINSKEGFLTKLGATFKTWRTRWFVLQKNELRYYKNKTDKTPIRALNLDECSECQRDGSHKGKFNVFRVVFKWRTFYMYATTEQECNDWISLINWRLNKHFNSKPSFRIKDL
;
A
#
# COMPACT_ATOMS: atom_id res chain seq x y z
N PRO A 1 58.65 -2.30 7.98
CA PRO A 1 57.31 -1.64 7.91
C PRO A 1 56.46 -2.29 6.82
N ARG A 2 55.37 -2.99 7.19
CA ARG A 2 54.51 -3.67 6.21
C ARG A 2 53.72 -2.62 5.42
N ALA A 3 53.91 -2.58 4.11
CA ALA A 3 53.07 -1.81 3.20
C ALA A 3 51.66 -2.42 3.22
N ILE A 4 50.70 -1.69 3.77
CA ILE A 4 49.28 -2.00 3.66
C ILE A 4 48.83 -1.35 2.37
N ASP A 5 48.44 -2.15 1.40
CA ASP A 5 47.89 -1.66 0.13
C ASP A 5 46.50 -1.07 0.43
N GLU A 6 46.30 0.19 0.08
CA GLU A 6 45.01 0.86 0.28
C GLU A 6 43.98 0.26 -0.69
N PRO A 7 42.79 -0.17 -0.21
CA PRO A 7 41.76 -0.69 -1.10
C PRO A 7 41.28 0.41 -2.06
N ASN A 8 41.26 0.09 -3.36
CA ASN A 8 40.87 0.99 -4.47
C ASN A 8 39.40 1.47 -4.43
N MET A 9 38.65 1.21 -3.36
CA MET A 9 37.36 1.84 -3.12
C MET A 9 37.13 2.01 -1.63
N TYR A 10 37.15 3.26 -1.18
CA TYR A 10 36.43 3.64 0.03
C TYR A 10 34.94 3.56 -0.28
N ASP A 11 34.20 2.80 0.53
CA ASP A 11 32.74 2.76 0.46
C ASP A 11 32.21 4.16 0.79
N THR A 12 31.86 4.94 -0.24
CA THR A 12 31.30 6.28 -0.04
C THR A 12 29.95 6.14 0.65
N ILE A 13 29.91 6.44 1.94
CA ILE A 13 28.67 6.65 2.69
C ILE A 13 27.90 7.77 1.97
N ARG A 14 26.90 7.39 1.16
CA ARG A 14 25.99 8.33 0.52
C ARG A 14 25.00 8.86 1.57
N VAL A 15 25.40 9.92 2.26
CA VAL A 15 24.48 10.86 2.88
C VAL A 15 23.61 11.46 1.77
N HIS A 16 22.30 11.18 1.84
CA HIS A 16 21.30 11.71 0.90
C HIS A 16 21.22 13.23 1.00
N ALA A 17 21.98 13.93 0.15
CA ALA A 17 21.70 15.28 -0.29
C ALA A 17 21.82 15.29 -1.81
N GLU A 18 20.70 15.60 -2.47
CA GLU A 18 20.41 15.34 -3.87
C GLU A 18 21.31 16.10 -4.87
N PHE A 19 21.78 15.42 -5.92
CA PHE A 19 22.03 16.03 -7.22
C PHE A 19 21.95 14.95 -8.31
N SER A 20 21.03 15.09 -9.26
CA SER A 20 20.85 14.14 -10.38
C SER A 20 21.87 14.39 -11.50
N THR A 21 22.44 13.32 -12.05
CA THR A 21 23.12 13.36 -13.37
C THR A 21 22.45 12.42 -14.36
N ALA A 22 22.55 12.84 -15.63
CA ALA A 22 21.92 12.24 -16.80
C ALA A 22 22.58 10.91 -17.17
N ASP A 23 22.08 9.80 -16.61
CA ASP A 23 22.18 8.49 -17.24
C ASP A 23 20.88 7.70 -16.97
N ASP A 24 20.14 7.53 -18.04
CA ASP A 24 18.71 7.24 -18.14
C ASP A 24 18.49 5.75 -18.44
N PHE A 25 18.58 4.87 -17.43
CA PHE A 25 18.24 3.45 -17.63
C PHE A 25 17.54 2.74 -16.45
N SER A 26 16.91 3.45 -15.52
CA SER A 26 16.09 2.82 -14.47
C SER A 26 14.94 3.66 -13.92
N LYS A 27 14.31 4.51 -14.74
CA LYS A 27 13.01 5.13 -14.37
C LYS A 27 11.85 4.13 -14.52
N GLY A 28 11.87 3.07 -13.71
CA GLY A 28 10.63 2.52 -13.18
C GLY A 28 10.02 3.53 -12.21
N PRO A 29 8.70 3.54 -11.99
CA PRO A 29 8.09 4.54 -11.11
C PRO A 29 8.68 4.34 -9.72
N GLU A 30 9.06 5.45 -9.11
CA GLU A 30 9.64 5.62 -7.79
C GLU A 30 8.68 5.09 -6.70
N PHE A 31 8.47 3.78 -6.66
CA PHE A 31 7.71 3.13 -5.61
C PHE A 31 8.68 2.84 -4.49
N SER A 32 8.67 3.71 -3.48
CA SER A 32 9.32 3.44 -2.19
C SER A 32 8.89 2.06 -1.71
N ILE A 33 9.77 1.35 -0.97
CA ILE A 33 9.55 0.01 -0.37
C ILE A 33 8.19 -0.19 0.37
N ASN A 34 7.46 0.90 0.61
CA ASN A 34 6.17 0.93 1.31
C ASN A 34 4.99 1.35 0.41
N SER A 35 5.05 1.04 -0.88
CA SER A 35 3.98 1.33 -1.85
C SER A 35 3.72 0.12 -2.73
N LYS A 36 2.47 -0.02 -3.20
CA LYS A 36 2.05 -1.10 -4.09
C LYS A 36 1.01 -0.57 -5.06
N GLU A 37 1.12 -1.01 -6.31
CA GLU A 37 0.09 -0.79 -7.32
C GLU A 37 -0.30 -2.11 -7.97
N GLY A 38 -1.52 -2.19 -8.48
CA GLY A 38 -2.02 -3.43 -9.08
C GLY A 38 -3.51 -3.40 -9.37
N PHE A 39 -3.95 -4.32 -10.22
CA PHE A 39 -5.38 -4.53 -10.46
C PHE A 39 -6.00 -5.32 -9.33
N LEU A 40 -7.13 -4.83 -8.83
CA LEU A 40 -8.01 -5.58 -7.94
C LEU A 40 -9.44 -5.50 -8.47
N THR A 41 -10.21 -6.56 -8.26
CA THR A 41 -11.63 -6.54 -8.58
C THR A 41 -12.42 -6.21 -7.32
N LYS A 42 -13.12 -5.07 -7.31
CA LYS A 42 -13.85 -4.58 -6.13
C LYS A 42 -15.37 -4.65 -6.30
N LEU A 43 -16.08 -4.85 -5.19
CA LEU A 43 -17.54 -4.83 -5.15
C LEU A 43 -18.08 -3.39 -5.24
N GLY A 44 -19.08 -3.17 -6.10
CA GLY A 44 -19.83 -1.91 -6.21
C GLY A 44 -20.60 -1.59 -4.93
N ALA A 45 -20.78 -0.30 -4.61
CA ALA A 45 -21.56 0.10 -3.44
C ALA A 45 -23.05 -0.19 -3.63
N THR A 46 -23.62 0.34 -4.72
CA THR A 46 -25.05 0.32 -5.03
C THR A 46 -25.45 -1.00 -5.67
N PHE A 47 -24.99 -1.26 -6.90
CA PHE A 47 -25.44 -2.42 -7.69
C PHE A 47 -24.72 -3.73 -7.35
N LYS A 48 -23.87 -3.76 -6.31
CA LYS A 48 -23.07 -4.93 -5.89
C LYS A 48 -22.38 -5.70 -7.04
N THR A 49 -22.00 -4.99 -8.10
CA THR A 49 -21.26 -5.57 -9.23
C THR A 49 -19.76 -5.56 -8.95
N TRP A 50 -19.07 -6.66 -9.24
CA TRP A 50 -17.61 -6.73 -9.19
C TRP A 50 -17.00 -6.01 -10.40
N ARG A 51 -16.02 -5.13 -10.16
CA ARG A 51 -15.35 -4.35 -11.22
C ARG A 51 -13.86 -4.25 -10.97
N THR A 52 -13.06 -4.58 -11.99
CA THR A 52 -11.61 -4.42 -11.98
C THR A 52 -11.24 -2.95 -11.99
N ARG A 53 -10.36 -2.55 -11.08
CA ARG A 53 -9.86 -1.18 -10.95
C ARG A 53 -8.37 -1.22 -10.68
N TRP A 54 -7.67 -0.19 -11.13
CA TRP A 54 -6.26 0.00 -10.80
C TRP A 54 -6.17 0.62 -9.41
N PHE A 55 -5.52 -0.06 -8.48
CA PHE A 55 -5.30 0.44 -7.13
C PHE A 55 -3.85 0.88 -6.97
N VAL A 56 -3.67 1.95 -6.21
CA VAL A 56 -2.36 2.48 -5.82
C VAL A 56 -2.41 2.77 -4.33
N LEU A 57 -1.58 2.08 -3.55
CA LEU A 57 -1.28 2.41 -2.17
C LEU A 57 0.04 3.15 -2.11
N GLN A 58 -0.02 4.40 -1.67
CA GLN A 58 1.15 5.25 -1.50
C GLN A 58 0.97 6.12 -0.25
N LYS A 59 2.03 6.23 0.57
CA LYS A 59 1.98 6.90 1.88
C LYS A 59 0.86 6.30 2.75
N ASN A 60 -0.12 7.09 3.18
CA ASN A 60 -1.25 6.65 4.00
C ASN A 60 -2.58 6.60 3.22
N GLU A 61 -2.51 6.54 1.89
CA GLU A 61 -3.70 6.64 1.04
C GLU A 61 -3.79 5.47 0.06
N LEU A 62 -4.96 4.84 0.03
CA LEU A 62 -5.32 3.83 -0.96
C LEU A 62 -6.23 4.48 -2.00
N ARG A 63 -5.72 4.67 -3.21
CA ARG A 63 -6.46 5.23 -4.35
C ARG A 63 -6.91 4.13 -5.28
N TYR A 64 -8.01 4.34 -6.00
CA TYR A 64 -8.32 3.54 -7.17
C TYR A 64 -8.85 4.35 -8.33
N TYR A 65 -8.52 3.87 -9.53
CA TYR A 65 -8.75 4.50 -10.82
C TYR A 65 -9.57 3.56 -11.70
N LYS A 66 -10.20 4.09 -12.77
CA LYS A 66 -10.91 3.22 -13.72
C LYS A 66 -9.88 2.31 -14.42
N ASN A 67 -8.77 2.89 -14.87
CA ASN A 67 -7.64 2.22 -15.51
C ASN A 67 -6.29 2.74 -15.00
N LYS A 68 -5.19 2.06 -15.34
CA LYS A 68 -3.82 2.44 -14.94
C LYS A 68 -3.37 3.82 -15.46
N THR A 69 -3.87 4.23 -16.63
CA THR A 69 -3.47 5.48 -17.30
C THR A 69 -4.26 6.71 -16.86
N ASP A 70 -5.30 6.55 -16.05
CA ASP A 70 -6.11 7.67 -15.61
C ASP A 70 -5.36 8.51 -14.58
N LYS A 71 -5.41 9.84 -14.74
CA LYS A 71 -4.73 10.77 -13.82
C LYS A 71 -5.53 11.05 -12.55
N THR A 72 -6.86 10.92 -12.62
CA THR A 72 -7.76 11.26 -11.51
C THR A 72 -8.30 9.99 -10.87
N PRO A 73 -8.12 9.79 -9.56
CA PRO A 73 -8.70 8.65 -8.88
C PRO A 73 -10.22 8.77 -8.83
N ILE A 74 -10.92 7.65 -8.97
CA ILE A 74 -12.35 7.57 -8.67
C ILE A 74 -12.56 7.85 -7.18
N ARG A 75 -11.64 7.38 -6.34
CA ARG A 75 -11.63 7.69 -4.92
C ARG A 75 -10.23 7.56 -4.33
N ALA A 76 -9.94 8.44 -3.39
CA ALA A 76 -8.83 8.36 -2.45
C ALA A 76 -9.37 7.94 -1.08
N LEU A 77 -8.76 6.96 -0.44
CA LEU A 77 -9.16 6.43 0.86
C LEU A 77 -8.04 6.69 1.88
N ASN A 78 -8.30 7.56 2.85
CA ASN A 78 -7.35 7.82 3.94
C ASN A 78 -7.33 6.64 4.92
N LEU A 79 -6.21 5.94 5.01
CA LEU A 79 -6.08 4.77 5.88
C LEU A 79 -6.13 5.10 7.38
N ASP A 80 -6.02 6.38 7.80
CA ASP A 80 -6.27 6.77 9.19
C ASP A 80 -7.71 6.51 9.65
N GLU A 81 -8.65 6.48 8.71
CA GLU A 81 -10.07 6.17 8.94
C GLU A 81 -10.38 4.68 8.80
N CYS A 82 -9.41 3.88 8.36
CA CYS A 82 -9.54 2.44 8.21
C CYS A 82 -9.39 1.78 9.58
N SER A 83 -10.34 0.93 9.94
CA SER A 83 -10.32 0.19 11.20
C SER A 83 -9.75 -1.22 11.07
N GLU A 84 -9.78 -1.80 9.87
CA GLU A 84 -9.44 -3.21 9.67
C GLU A 84 -9.16 -3.53 8.20
N CYS A 85 -8.16 -4.41 7.95
CA CYS A 85 -8.01 -5.09 6.67
C CYS A 85 -7.72 -6.58 6.87
N GLN A 86 -8.56 -7.45 6.29
CA GLN A 86 -8.42 -8.90 6.46
C GLN A 86 -9.08 -9.71 5.34
N ARG A 87 -8.70 -10.99 5.26
CA ARG A 87 -9.36 -11.97 4.38
C ARG A 87 -10.84 -12.11 4.71
N ASP A 88 -11.62 -12.41 3.67
CA ASP A 88 -13.06 -12.59 3.76
C ASP A 88 -13.51 -13.78 2.91
N GLY A 89 -14.13 -14.78 3.54
CA GLY A 89 -14.63 -15.99 2.86
C GLY A 89 -16.11 -15.96 2.53
N SER A 90 -16.82 -14.84 2.76
CA SER A 90 -18.29 -14.80 2.67
C SER A 90 -18.83 -14.77 1.24
N HIS A 91 -17.98 -14.45 0.25
CA HIS A 91 -18.37 -14.32 -1.15
C HIS A 91 -18.16 -15.62 -1.93
N LYS A 92 -19.23 -16.42 -2.07
CA LYS A 92 -19.23 -17.70 -2.81
C LYS A 92 -18.68 -17.55 -4.23
N GLY A 93 -17.85 -18.52 -4.64
CA GLY A 93 -17.26 -18.57 -5.98
C GLY A 93 -16.18 -17.52 -6.26
N LYS A 94 -15.70 -16.82 -5.23
CA LYS A 94 -14.59 -15.87 -5.32
C LYS A 94 -13.48 -16.31 -4.35
N PHE A 95 -12.26 -16.37 -4.87
CA PHE A 95 -11.06 -16.65 -4.09
C PHE A 95 -10.30 -15.37 -3.83
N ASN A 96 -9.37 -15.40 -2.87
CA ASN A 96 -8.47 -14.28 -2.57
C ASN A 96 -9.21 -12.97 -2.24
N VAL A 97 -10.40 -13.09 -1.66
CA VAL A 97 -11.21 -11.95 -1.25
C VAL A 97 -10.70 -11.43 0.09
N PHE A 98 -10.62 -10.11 0.19
CA PHE A 98 -10.32 -9.40 1.41
C PHE A 98 -11.19 -8.14 1.51
N ARG A 99 -11.31 -7.64 2.72
CA ARG A 99 -12.07 -6.42 3.02
C ARG A 99 -11.16 -5.35 3.62
N VAL A 100 -11.52 -4.10 3.34
CA VAL A 100 -10.95 -2.90 3.97
C VAL A 100 -12.12 -2.13 4.59
N VAL A 101 -12.11 -1.99 5.91
CA VAL A 101 -13.25 -1.49 6.68
C VAL A 101 -13.02 -0.03 7.07
N PHE A 102 -13.93 0.84 6.68
CA PHE A 102 -14.02 2.23 7.12
C PHE A 102 -15.36 2.42 7.84
N LYS A 103 -15.45 3.40 8.75
CA LYS A 103 -16.69 3.72 9.49
C LYS A 103 -17.91 3.89 8.58
N TRP A 104 -17.70 4.47 7.40
CA TRP A 104 -18.75 4.79 6.45
C TRP A 104 -18.95 3.71 5.37
N ARG A 105 -18.05 2.73 5.25
CA ARG A 105 -18.13 1.68 4.22
C ARG A 105 -17.10 0.56 4.39
N THR A 106 -17.54 -0.67 4.10
CA THR A 106 -16.63 -1.80 3.83
C THR A 106 -16.38 -1.95 2.33
N PHE A 107 -15.11 -2.02 1.94
CA PHE A 107 -14.68 -2.32 0.58
C PHE A 107 -14.27 -3.79 0.49
N TYR A 108 -15.02 -4.56 -0.26
CA TYR A 108 -14.64 -5.92 -0.64
C TYR A 108 -13.91 -5.90 -1.97
N MET A 109 -12.80 -6.62 -2.03
CA MET A 109 -11.98 -6.76 -3.23
C MET A 109 -11.33 -8.13 -3.28
N TYR A 110 -11.00 -8.62 -4.46
CA TYR A 110 -10.17 -9.81 -4.63
C TYR A 110 -9.01 -9.57 -5.57
N ALA A 111 -7.91 -10.23 -5.27
CA ALA A 111 -6.73 -10.29 -6.11
C ALA A 111 -6.79 -11.53 -7.02
N THR A 112 -6.00 -11.51 -8.09
CA THR A 112 -5.93 -12.64 -9.04
C THR A 112 -5.25 -13.83 -8.38
N THR A 113 -4.19 -13.55 -7.60
CA THR A 113 -3.41 -14.56 -6.91
C THR A 113 -3.50 -14.44 -5.40
N GLU A 114 -3.18 -15.52 -4.70
CA GLU A 114 -3.11 -15.52 -3.24
C GLU A 114 -1.99 -14.60 -2.74
N GLN A 115 -0.83 -14.64 -3.41
CA GLN A 115 0.31 -13.80 -3.05
C GLN A 115 -0.06 -12.31 -3.11
N GLU A 116 -0.71 -11.85 -4.19
CA GLU A 116 -1.14 -10.46 -4.29
C GLU A 116 -2.10 -10.08 -3.15
N CYS A 117 -3.04 -10.95 -2.80
CA CYS A 117 -3.96 -10.73 -1.68
C CYS A 117 -3.18 -10.55 -0.36
N ASN A 118 -2.25 -11.45 -0.09
CA ASN A 118 -1.39 -11.37 1.09
C ASN A 118 -0.55 -10.09 1.12
N ASP A 119 0.03 -9.69 -0.01
CA ASP A 119 0.82 -8.46 -0.11
C ASP A 119 -0.04 -7.23 0.22
N TRP A 120 -1.24 -7.14 -0.38
CA TRP A 120 -2.16 -6.02 -0.16
C TRP A 120 -2.58 -5.94 1.31
N ILE A 121 -3.01 -7.05 1.91
CA ILE A 121 -3.39 -7.12 3.32
C ILE A 121 -2.20 -6.73 4.21
N SER A 122 -1.02 -7.31 3.98
CA SER A 122 0.17 -7.07 4.80
C SER A 122 0.57 -5.61 4.77
N LEU A 123 0.61 -5.00 3.57
CA LEU A 123 1.02 -3.61 3.42
C LEU A 123 0.00 -2.64 4.02
N ILE A 124 -1.31 -2.90 3.86
CA ILE A 124 -2.36 -2.09 4.48
C ILE A 124 -2.27 -2.22 6.01
N ASN A 125 -2.18 -3.44 6.55
CA ASN A 125 -2.10 -3.65 8.01
C ASN A 125 -0.83 -3.08 8.62
N TRP A 126 0.30 -3.12 7.91
CA TRP A 126 1.52 -2.45 8.35
C TRP A 126 1.30 -0.93 8.53
N ARG A 127 0.48 -0.30 7.68
CA ARG A 127 0.08 1.11 7.86
C ARG A 127 -0.82 1.29 9.08
N LEU A 128 -1.85 0.45 9.24
CA LEU A 128 -2.78 0.57 10.37
C LEU A 128 -2.06 0.43 11.73
N ASN A 129 -1.13 -0.52 11.84
CA ASN A 129 -0.38 -0.79 13.06
C ASN A 129 0.60 0.34 13.44
N LYS A 130 1.18 1.04 12.45
CA LYS A 130 1.99 2.24 12.71
C LYS A 130 1.18 3.33 13.41
N HIS A 131 -0.07 3.51 12.99
CA HIS A 131 -0.95 4.51 13.59
C HIS A 131 -1.48 4.08 14.97
N PHE A 132 -1.72 2.78 15.18
CA PHE A 132 -2.16 2.27 16.48
C PHE A 132 -1.15 2.56 17.60
N ASN A 133 0.15 2.37 17.34
CA ASN A 133 1.21 2.64 18.31
C ASN A 133 1.50 4.13 18.52
N SER A 134 0.95 5.02 17.68
CA SER A 134 1.13 6.47 17.77
C SER A 134 -0.09 7.22 18.35
N LYS A 135 -1.24 6.56 18.50
CA LYS A 135 -2.43 7.16 19.12
C LYS A 135 -2.28 7.08 20.64
N PRO A 136 -2.33 8.19 21.39
CA PRO A 136 -2.39 8.11 22.84
C PRO A 136 -3.63 7.30 23.23
N SER A 137 -3.41 6.27 24.05
CA SER A 137 -4.49 5.49 24.65
C SER A 137 -5.30 6.41 25.56
N PHE A 138 -6.45 6.90 25.08
CA PHE A 138 -7.44 7.51 25.96
C PHE A 138 -8.04 6.38 26.81
N ARG A 139 -7.45 6.13 27.98
CA ARG A 139 -8.10 5.34 29.03
C ARG A 139 -9.30 6.14 29.53
N ILE A 140 -10.50 5.68 29.21
CA ILE A 140 -11.71 6.08 29.92
C ILE A 140 -11.65 5.40 31.30
N LYS A 141 -11.05 6.10 32.26
CA LYS A 141 -11.30 5.95 33.69
C LYS A 141 -11.08 7.34 34.28
N ASP A 142 -12.17 8.09 34.41
CA ASP A 142 -12.40 9.19 35.36
C ASP A 142 -13.79 9.78 35.06
N LEU A 143 -14.82 9.01 35.42
CA LEU A 143 -16.16 9.46 35.78
C LEU A 143 -16.63 8.59 36.94
#